data_AF-A0A258ATN8-F1
#
_entry.id   AF-A0A258ATN8-F1
#
_cell.length_a   1.000
_cell.length_b   1.000
_cell.length_c   1.000
_cell.angle_alpha   90.00
_cell.angle_beta   90.00
_cell.angle_gamma   90.00
#
_symmetry.space_group_name_H-M   'P 1'
#
loop_
_entity.id
_entity.type
_entity.pdbx_description
1 polymer ?
#
loop_
_entity_poly.entity_id
_entity_poly.type
_entity_poly.pdbx_seq_one_letter_code
_entity_poly.pdbx_strand_id
1 'polypeptide(L)'
;MKRAASPFWNVKRAASPWIGKTESRLPMPFHFKPLNWAGSVEKRERNLPHWDQEGCTYFVTWRLADSVDTDTLQSWQRERDDFFLLHPKPWDEPTEKSYHDHFTRRMERWLDAGHGTCVLREKACRNIVAECLHHFADVRYELAAWVIMPNHIHVLVCPFPGWQLERILHTWKSFTANKINELLEQQGALWMDESFDHIVRDKSALERFAKYLRNNPIKARLSEAEYSMWDALET
;
A
#
# COMPACT_ATOMS: atom_id res chain seq x y z
N MET A 1 -12.73 9.93 -32.71
CA MET A 1 -13.55 8.89 -32.06
C MET A 1 -13.72 9.24 -30.59
N LYS A 2 -14.94 9.58 -30.16
CA LYS A 2 -15.26 9.96 -28.78
C LYS A 2 -15.39 8.68 -27.93
N ARG A 3 -14.61 8.52 -26.86
CA ARG A 3 -14.79 7.43 -25.89
C ARG A 3 -15.98 7.75 -24.99
N ALA A 4 -16.90 6.80 -24.87
CA ALA A 4 -18.07 6.89 -24.02
C ALA A 4 -17.67 6.96 -22.54
N ALA A 5 -18.31 7.86 -21.79
CA ALA A 5 -18.17 7.96 -20.35
C ALA A 5 -18.78 6.74 -19.65
N SER A 6 -18.09 6.21 -18.64
CA SER A 6 -18.58 5.15 -17.75
C SER A 6 -19.82 5.62 -17.00
N PRO A 7 -20.91 4.82 -16.90
CA PRO A 7 -22.22 5.30 -16.45
C PRO A 7 -22.39 5.37 -14.91
N PHE A 8 -21.32 5.32 -14.12
CA PHE A 8 -21.44 5.22 -12.65
C PHE A 8 -21.59 6.54 -11.88
N TRP A 9 -21.66 7.69 -12.56
CA TRP A 9 -21.81 8.99 -11.91
C TRP A 9 -22.99 9.79 -12.48
N ASN A 10 -24.20 9.38 -12.11
CA ASN A 10 -25.37 10.23 -12.22
C ASN A 10 -26.19 10.12 -10.92
N VAL A 11 -25.65 10.72 -9.86
CA VAL A 11 -26.43 11.07 -8.67
C VAL A 11 -26.30 12.57 -8.48
N LYS A 12 -27.46 13.23 -8.55
CA LYS A 12 -27.66 14.67 -8.41
C LYS A 12 -26.94 15.21 -7.17
N ARG A 13 -26.41 16.42 -7.30
CA ARG A 13 -25.96 17.31 -6.21
C ARG A 13 -26.91 17.22 -5.01
N ALA A 14 -26.50 16.47 -4.00
CA ALA A 14 -27.01 16.58 -2.63
C ALA A 14 -25.79 16.94 -1.76
N ALA A 15 -25.96 17.93 -0.90
CA ALA A 15 -24.91 18.51 -0.08
C ALA A 15 -24.10 17.43 0.68
N SER A 16 -22.77 17.58 0.63
CA SER A 16 -21.78 16.82 1.37
C SER A 16 -22.12 16.68 2.87
N PRO A 17 -22.28 15.46 3.42
CA PRO A 17 -22.32 15.26 4.87
C PRO A 17 -20.91 14.98 5.42
N TRP A 18 -19.91 15.80 5.03
CA TRP A 18 -18.49 15.61 5.37
C TRP A 18 -18.06 16.24 6.71
N ILE A 19 -19.01 16.63 7.57
CA ILE A 19 -18.70 17.15 8.90
C ILE A 19 -19.57 16.41 9.92
N GLY A 20 -19.14 15.20 10.27
CA GLY A 20 -19.57 14.51 11.48
C GLY A 20 -18.42 14.55 12.47
N LYS A 21 -18.59 15.23 13.60
CA LYS A 21 -17.63 15.27 14.71
C LYS A 21 -17.21 13.84 15.07
N THR A 22 -15.94 13.51 14.92
CA THR A 22 -15.33 12.33 15.52
C THR A 22 -15.28 12.56 17.03
N GLU A 23 -16.23 11.98 17.76
CA GLU A 23 -16.00 11.68 19.18
C GLU A 23 -14.69 10.90 19.28
N SER A 24 -13.79 11.35 20.15
CA SER A 24 -12.49 10.74 20.39
C SER A 24 -12.69 9.34 20.97
N ARG A 25 -12.87 8.35 20.09
CA ARG A 25 -12.74 6.94 20.45
C ARG A 25 -11.24 6.67 20.53
N LEU A 26 -10.78 6.23 21.69
CA LEU A 26 -9.44 5.65 21.81
C LEU A 26 -9.32 4.52 20.77
N PRO A 27 -8.20 4.41 20.04
CA PRO A 27 -8.03 3.35 19.06
C PRO A 27 -8.19 1.99 19.75
N MET A 28 -9.00 1.13 19.15
CA MET A 28 -9.16 -0.25 19.64
C MET A 28 -7.82 -1.00 19.50
N PRO A 29 -7.51 -1.95 20.38
CA PRO A 29 -6.30 -2.76 20.23
C PRO A 29 -6.35 -3.52 18.89
N PHE A 30 -5.23 -3.54 18.17
CA PHE A 30 -5.12 -4.23 16.89
C PHE A 30 -5.19 -5.75 17.08
N HIS A 31 -6.10 -6.41 16.34
CA HIS A 31 -6.28 -7.86 16.38
C HIS A 31 -5.58 -8.52 15.19
N PHE A 32 -4.36 -9.00 15.44
CA PHE A 32 -3.62 -9.73 14.43
C PHE A 32 -4.35 -11.03 14.01
N LYS A 33 -4.55 -11.18 12.71
CA LYS A 33 -5.14 -12.37 12.08
C LYS A 33 -4.19 -12.91 11.00
N PRO A 34 -3.44 -13.99 11.26
CA PRO A 34 -2.48 -14.52 10.30
C PRO A 34 -3.17 -15.20 9.11
N LEU A 35 -2.39 -15.56 8.09
CA LEU A 35 -2.80 -16.51 7.07
C LEU A 35 -3.30 -17.82 7.70
N ASN A 36 -4.53 -18.21 7.36
CA ASN A 36 -5.07 -19.53 7.66
C ASN A 36 -4.77 -20.50 6.51
N TRP A 37 -3.76 -21.35 6.72
CA TRP A 37 -3.34 -22.38 5.76
C TRP A 37 -4.40 -23.43 5.43
N ALA A 38 -5.36 -23.66 6.33
CA ALA A 38 -6.46 -24.60 6.11
C ALA A 38 -7.68 -23.95 5.41
N GLY A 39 -7.70 -22.62 5.31
CA GLY A 39 -8.78 -21.87 4.67
C GLY A 39 -8.58 -21.72 3.16
N SER A 40 -9.65 -21.35 2.46
CA SER A 40 -9.54 -20.94 1.05
C SER A 40 -8.73 -19.66 0.93
N VAL A 41 -7.85 -19.61 -0.07
CA VAL A 41 -7.10 -18.42 -0.45
C VAL A 41 -7.44 -18.13 -1.90
N GLU A 42 -8.06 -16.98 -2.16
CA GLU A 42 -8.27 -16.51 -3.51
C GLU A 42 -6.95 -15.98 -4.05
N LYS A 43 -6.60 -16.36 -5.28
CA LYS A 43 -5.37 -15.91 -5.94
C LYS A 43 -5.77 -15.15 -7.19
N ARG A 44 -5.32 -13.90 -7.27
CA ARG A 44 -5.47 -13.04 -8.45
C ARG A 44 -4.08 -12.71 -8.97
N GLU A 45 -3.93 -12.60 -10.27
CA GLU A 45 -2.66 -12.25 -10.89
C GLU A 45 -2.87 -11.15 -11.91
N ARG A 46 -2.10 -10.09 -11.76
CA ARG A 46 -1.91 -9.04 -12.76
C ARG A 46 -0.45 -9.02 -13.16
N ASN A 47 0.34 -8.02 -12.76
CA ASN A 47 1.78 -8.15 -12.84
C ASN A 47 2.35 -8.71 -11.54
N LEU A 48 1.62 -8.69 -10.42
CA LEU A 48 2.01 -9.30 -9.15
C LEU A 48 0.99 -10.37 -8.71
N PRO A 49 1.43 -11.43 -8.00
CA PRO A 49 0.54 -12.38 -7.39
C PRO A 49 -0.10 -11.78 -6.13
N HIS A 50 -1.42 -11.74 -6.10
CA HIS A 50 -2.22 -11.25 -4.97
C HIS A 50 -2.95 -12.41 -4.32
N TRP A 51 -2.72 -12.61 -3.03
CA TRP A 51 -3.43 -13.60 -2.23
C TRP A 51 -4.44 -12.88 -1.37
N ASP A 52 -5.68 -13.33 -1.38
CA ASP A 52 -6.77 -12.75 -0.62
C ASP A 52 -7.43 -13.83 0.23
N GLN A 53 -7.48 -13.57 1.52
CA GLN A 53 -8.18 -14.35 2.52
C GLN A 53 -8.87 -13.38 3.48
N GLU A 54 -10.18 -13.57 3.64
CA GLU A 54 -11.03 -12.66 4.40
C GLU A 54 -10.54 -12.51 5.84
N GLY A 55 -10.46 -11.26 6.29
CA GLY A 55 -10.10 -10.94 7.66
C GLY A 55 -8.63 -11.13 8.01
N CYS A 56 -7.75 -11.55 7.10
CA CYS A 56 -6.33 -11.64 7.40
C CYS A 56 -5.66 -10.26 7.51
N THR A 57 -4.50 -10.22 8.16
CA THR A 57 -3.62 -9.06 8.21
C THR A 57 -2.69 -9.05 6.99
N TYR A 58 -2.56 -7.89 6.38
CA TYR A 58 -1.76 -7.65 5.18
C TYR A 58 -0.69 -6.62 5.45
N PHE A 59 0.49 -6.86 4.90
CA PHE A 59 1.46 -5.82 4.61
C PHE A 59 1.24 -5.35 3.18
N VAL A 60 1.11 -4.04 2.97
CA VAL A 60 0.85 -3.44 1.67
C VAL A 60 1.87 -2.34 1.40
N THR A 61 2.35 -2.27 0.17
CA THR A 61 3.11 -1.14 -0.37
C THR A 61 2.41 -0.57 -1.61
N TRP A 62 2.31 0.75 -1.71
CA TRP A 62 2.05 1.41 -2.99
C TRP A 62 2.92 2.65 -3.16
N ARG A 63 3.12 3.07 -4.40
CA ARG A 63 4.11 4.09 -4.77
C ARG A 63 3.58 5.09 -5.78
N LEU A 64 4.22 6.25 -5.86
CA LEU A 64 4.01 7.21 -6.93
C LEU A 64 4.33 6.57 -8.28
N ALA A 65 3.62 6.97 -9.33
CA ALA A 65 3.80 6.42 -10.66
C ALA A 65 5.22 6.64 -11.20
N ASP A 66 5.83 7.77 -10.85
CA ASP A 66 7.14 8.24 -11.31
C ASP A 66 8.31 7.88 -10.38
N SER A 67 8.08 7.09 -9.32
CA SER A 67 9.11 6.75 -8.33
C SER A 67 10.20 5.82 -8.87
N VAL A 68 9.95 5.20 -10.03
CA VAL A 68 10.91 4.36 -10.79
C VAL A 68 10.71 4.73 -12.25
N ASP A 69 11.79 5.01 -12.97
CA ASP A 69 11.70 5.34 -14.38
C ASP A 69 11.22 4.14 -15.23
N THR A 70 10.61 4.45 -16.36
CA THR A 70 9.95 3.45 -17.22
C THR A 70 10.92 2.40 -17.75
N ASP A 71 12.14 2.78 -18.13
CA ASP A 71 13.11 1.86 -18.72
C ASP A 71 13.63 0.87 -17.67
N THR A 72 13.98 1.36 -16.48
CA THR A 72 14.36 0.54 -15.32
C THR A 72 13.25 -0.43 -14.94
N LEU A 73 11.99 0.04 -14.91
CA LEU A 73 10.84 -0.80 -14.57
C LEU A 73 10.60 -1.89 -15.64
N GLN A 74 10.67 -1.54 -16.92
CA GLN A 74 10.51 -2.51 -18.02
C GLN A 74 11.62 -3.57 -18.02
N SER A 75 12.88 -3.17 -17.78
CA SER A 75 13.98 -4.13 -17.63
C SER A 75 13.72 -5.08 -16.46
N TRP A 76 13.33 -4.54 -15.30
CA TRP A 76 13.01 -5.34 -14.13
C TRP A 76 11.86 -6.31 -14.37
N GLN A 77 10.81 -5.88 -15.08
CA GLN A 77 9.69 -6.75 -15.45
C GLN A 77 10.14 -7.89 -16.36
N ARG A 78 10.93 -7.61 -17.40
CA ARG A 78 11.47 -8.65 -18.29
C ARG A 78 12.33 -9.67 -17.54
N GLU A 79 13.28 -9.20 -16.73
CA GLU A 79 14.13 -10.08 -15.91
C GLU A 79 13.32 -10.98 -14.97
N ARG A 80 12.23 -10.43 -14.42
CA ARG A 80 11.35 -11.15 -13.50
C ARG A 80 10.48 -12.16 -14.23
N ASP A 81 9.95 -11.80 -15.38
CA ASP A 81 9.12 -12.68 -16.20
C ASP A 81 9.99 -13.85 -16.72
N ASP A 82 11.23 -13.58 -17.13
CA ASP A 82 12.23 -14.62 -17.45
C ASP A 82 12.53 -15.52 -16.25
N PHE A 83 12.64 -14.95 -15.04
CA PHE A 83 12.84 -15.73 -13.82
C PHE A 83 11.65 -16.70 -13.58
N PHE A 84 10.41 -16.26 -13.78
CA PHE A 84 9.23 -17.11 -13.64
C PHE A 84 9.18 -18.22 -14.70
N LEU A 85 9.64 -17.95 -15.92
CA LEU A 85 9.75 -18.98 -16.97
C LEU A 85 10.79 -20.05 -16.61
N LEU A 86 11.91 -19.64 -16.02
CA LEU A 86 12.99 -20.55 -15.62
C LEU A 86 12.70 -21.29 -14.30
N HIS A 87 11.87 -20.71 -13.44
CA HIS A 87 11.51 -21.26 -12.13
C HIS A 87 9.98 -21.29 -12.02
N PRO A 88 9.30 -22.29 -12.60
CA PRO A 88 7.87 -22.45 -12.38
C PRO A 88 7.58 -22.81 -10.91
N LYS A 89 6.49 -22.29 -10.36
CA LYS A 89 6.05 -22.61 -9.00
C LYS A 89 5.56 -24.07 -8.89
N PRO A 90 5.60 -24.69 -7.68
CA PRO A 90 6.02 -24.12 -6.41
C PRO A 90 7.54 -23.99 -6.28
N TRP A 91 7.97 -22.95 -5.58
CA TRP A 91 9.40 -22.71 -5.29
C TRP A 91 9.81 -23.39 -3.99
N ASP A 92 11.06 -23.85 -3.96
CA ASP A 92 11.75 -24.17 -2.71
C ASP A 92 12.23 -22.88 -2.01
N GLU A 93 12.66 -23.02 -0.76
CA GLU A 93 13.13 -21.88 0.04
C GLU A 93 14.32 -21.14 -0.61
N PRO A 94 15.34 -21.81 -1.19
CA PRO A 94 16.40 -21.12 -1.93
C PRO A 94 15.90 -20.28 -3.11
N THR A 95 14.94 -20.78 -3.89
CA THR A 95 14.38 -20.06 -5.05
C THR A 95 13.53 -18.88 -4.59
N GLU A 96 12.68 -19.05 -3.57
CA GLU A 96 11.89 -17.96 -2.99
C GLU A 96 12.81 -16.85 -2.42
N LYS A 97 13.88 -17.24 -1.73
CA LYS A 97 14.90 -16.30 -1.26
C LYS A 97 15.57 -15.57 -2.42
N SER A 98 16.05 -16.29 -3.43
CA SER A 98 16.66 -15.68 -4.62
C SER A 98 15.73 -14.67 -5.29
N TYR A 99 14.43 -14.98 -5.40
CA TYR A 99 13.45 -14.05 -5.94
C TYR A 99 13.36 -12.76 -5.10
N HIS A 100 13.22 -12.89 -3.77
CA HIS A 100 13.15 -11.72 -2.89
C HIS A 100 14.44 -10.88 -2.91
N ASP A 101 15.59 -11.54 -3.01
CA ASP A 101 16.91 -10.93 -3.10
C ASP A 101 17.05 -10.06 -4.36
N HIS A 102 16.63 -10.59 -5.51
CA HIS A 102 16.81 -9.95 -6.81
C HIS A 102 15.70 -8.95 -7.15
N PHE A 103 14.45 -9.24 -6.79
CA PHE A 103 13.30 -8.46 -7.27
C PHE A 103 12.71 -7.57 -6.18
N THR A 104 12.31 -8.13 -5.04
CA THR A 104 11.69 -7.36 -3.94
C THR A 104 12.66 -6.32 -3.37
N ARG A 105 13.86 -6.74 -2.94
CA ARG A 105 14.84 -5.83 -2.33
C ARG A 105 15.45 -4.83 -3.32
N ARG A 106 15.45 -5.15 -4.62
CA ARG A 106 15.87 -4.18 -5.65
C ARG A 106 14.83 -3.09 -5.84
N MET A 107 13.54 -3.44 -5.90
CA MET A 107 12.45 -2.47 -5.93
C MET A 107 12.49 -1.55 -4.70
N GLU A 108 12.59 -2.12 -3.49
CA GLU A 108 12.68 -1.33 -2.25
C GLU A 108 13.86 -0.34 -2.28
N ARG A 109 15.04 -0.76 -2.77
CA ARG A 109 16.19 0.14 -2.90
C ARG A 109 15.92 1.32 -3.84
N TRP A 110 15.17 1.13 -4.92
CA TRP A 110 14.79 2.23 -5.81
C TRP A 110 13.78 3.18 -5.18
N LEU A 111 12.85 2.65 -4.38
CA LEU A 111 11.90 3.47 -3.63
C LEU A 111 12.62 4.30 -2.55
N ASP A 112 13.48 3.66 -1.77
CA ASP A 112 14.30 4.28 -0.72
C ASP A 112 15.25 5.36 -1.28
N ALA A 113 15.67 5.24 -2.54
CA ALA A 113 16.52 6.23 -3.21
C ALA A 113 15.81 7.57 -3.49
N GLY A 114 14.48 7.64 -3.36
CA GLY A 114 13.74 8.89 -3.46
C GLY A 114 13.70 9.49 -4.87
N HIS A 115 13.64 8.64 -5.91
CA HIS A 115 13.43 9.10 -7.29
C HIS A 115 11.98 9.56 -7.51
N GLY A 116 11.77 10.27 -8.62
CA GLY A 116 10.50 10.90 -8.98
C GLY A 116 10.29 12.24 -8.29
N THR A 117 9.09 12.77 -8.41
CA THR A 117 8.67 14.06 -7.83
C THR A 117 8.72 14.09 -6.32
N CYS A 118 8.59 12.93 -5.65
CA CYS A 118 8.58 12.82 -4.20
C CYS A 118 7.57 13.78 -3.53
N VAL A 119 6.37 13.93 -4.09
CA VAL A 119 5.37 14.90 -3.59
C VAL A 119 4.99 14.68 -2.12
N LEU A 120 5.23 13.49 -1.56
CA LEU A 120 5.01 13.21 -0.16
C LEU A 120 6.13 13.73 0.74
N ARG A 121 7.15 14.44 0.23
CA ARG A 121 8.01 15.31 1.06
C ARG A 121 7.25 16.52 1.60
N GLU A 122 6.19 16.92 0.91
CA GLU A 122 5.30 17.97 1.37
C GLU A 122 4.39 17.43 2.48
N LYS A 123 4.48 18.04 3.67
CA LYS A 123 3.70 17.63 4.84
C LYS A 123 2.20 17.66 4.57
N ALA A 124 1.72 18.64 3.80
CA ALA A 124 0.31 18.74 3.43
C ALA A 124 -0.16 17.51 2.61
N CYS A 125 0.65 17.02 1.66
CA CYS A 125 0.37 15.81 0.91
C CYS A 125 0.35 14.56 1.79
N ARG A 126 1.31 14.43 2.73
CA ARG A 126 1.32 13.31 3.68
C ARG A 126 0.11 13.32 4.61
N ASN A 127 -0.32 14.49 5.07
CA ASN A 127 -1.49 14.62 5.94
C ASN A 127 -2.76 14.10 5.23
N ILE A 128 -2.95 14.41 3.94
CA ILE A 128 -4.08 13.87 3.16
C ILE A 128 -4.10 12.33 3.20
N VAL A 129 -2.93 11.70 3.05
CA VAL A 129 -2.81 10.24 3.11
C VAL A 129 -3.10 9.73 4.52
N ALA A 130 -2.47 10.30 5.54
CA ALA A 130 -2.64 9.88 6.93
C ALA A 130 -4.11 9.99 7.38
N GLU A 131 -4.77 11.11 7.08
CA GLU A 131 -6.19 11.32 7.36
C GLU A 131 -7.06 10.31 6.61
N CYS A 132 -6.76 10.02 5.34
CA CYS A 132 -7.48 9.01 4.56
C CYS A 132 -7.36 7.60 5.18
N LEU A 133 -6.18 7.22 5.66
CA LEU A 133 -5.97 5.93 6.33
C LEU A 133 -6.83 5.84 7.60
N HIS A 134 -6.83 6.87 8.43
CA HIS A 134 -7.60 6.86 9.68
C HIS A 134 -9.11 7.05 9.50
N HIS A 135 -9.57 7.65 8.40
CA HIS A 135 -10.98 8.01 8.21
C HIS A 135 -11.97 6.82 8.32
N PHE A 136 -11.57 5.65 7.80
CA PHE A 136 -12.38 4.42 7.89
C PHE A 136 -11.74 3.35 8.78
N ALA A 137 -10.71 3.70 9.56
CA ALA A 137 -10.20 2.83 10.60
C ALA A 137 -11.32 2.52 11.60
N ASP A 138 -11.36 1.29 12.10
CA ASP A 138 -12.40 0.75 12.99
C ASP A 138 -13.82 0.72 12.39
N VAL A 139 -13.95 0.98 11.08
CA VAL A 139 -15.21 0.83 10.31
C VAL A 139 -15.06 -0.19 9.18
N ARG A 140 -13.96 -0.13 8.43
CA ARG A 140 -13.70 -1.03 7.28
C ARG A 140 -12.51 -1.95 7.51
N TYR A 141 -11.60 -1.55 8.38
CA TYR A 141 -10.36 -2.26 8.67
C TYR A 141 -9.78 -1.77 9.99
N GLU A 142 -8.92 -2.58 10.59
CA GLU A 142 -8.00 -2.17 11.66
C GLU A 142 -6.64 -1.80 11.06
N LEU A 143 -6.02 -0.74 11.57
CA LEU A 143 -4.64 -0.38 11.22
C LEU A 143 -3.71 -0.83 12.32
N ALA A 144 -2.62 -1.52 11.97
CA ALA A 144 -1.57 -1.89 12.91
C ALA A 144 -0.47 -0.84 12.95
N ALA A 145 0.04 -0.46 11.76
CA ALA A 145 1.09 0.53 11.60
C ALA A 145 1.15 1.01 10.15
N TRP A 146 1.70 2.19 9.92
CA TRP A 146 2.02 2.68 8.58
C TRP A 146 3.20 3.65 8.60
N VAL A 147 3.88 3.76 7.45
CA VAL A 147 4.87 4.80 7.18
C VAL A 147 4.62 5.38 5.78
N ILE A 148 4.58 6.71 5.72
CA ILE A 148 4.45 7.50 4.50
C ILE A 148 5.84 8.06 4.18
N MET A 149 6.48 7.48 3.18
CA MET A 149 7.78 7.86 2.65
C MET A 149 7.61 8.91 1.53
N PRO A 150 8.69 9.60 1.10
CA PRO A 150 8.65 10.63 0.04
C PRO A 150 7.93 10.25 -1.26
N ASN A 151 7.98 8.98 -1.68
CA ASN A 151 7.38 8.52 -2.94
C ASN A 151 6.61 7.20 -2.82
N HIS A 152 6.46 6.64 -1.62
CA HIS A 152 5.78 5.37 -1.40
C HIS A 152 5.25 5.26 0.03
N ILE A 153 4.37 4.30 0.27
CA ILE A 153 3.69 4.12 1.55
C ILE A 153 3.68 2.63 1.87
N HIS A 154 3.97 2.29 3.12
CA HIS A 154 3.79 0.95 3.66
C HIS A 154 2.72 0.94 4.75
N VAL A 155 1.86 -0.08 4.77
CA VAL A 155 0.78 -0.22 5.74
C VAL A 155 0.64 -1.68 6.19
N LEU A 156 0.49 -1.88 7.50
CA LEU A 156 -0.05 -3.09 8.10
C LEU A 156 -1.54 -2.86 8.40
N VAL A 157 -2.41 -3.62 7.74
CA VAL A 157 -3.87 -3.45 7.80
C VAL A 157 -4.58 -4.80 7.88
N CYS A 158 -5.66 -4.87 8.65
CA CYS A 158 -6.54 -6.02 8.71
C CYS A 158 -7.95 -5.61 8.27
N PRO A 159 -8.38 -5.92 7.03
CA PRO A 159 -9.76 -5.69 6.60
C PRO A 159 -10.76 -6.41 7.49
N PHE A 160 -11.89 -5.77 7.79
CA PHE A 160 -13.00 -6.46 8.44
C PHE A 160 -13.72 -7.39 7.46
N PRO A 161 -14.43 -8.42 7.96
CA PRO A 161 -15.28 -9.27 7.12
C PRO A 161 -16.22 -8.45 6.24
N GLY A 162 -16.40 -8.88 4.99
CA GLY A 162 -17.15 -8.15 3.96
C GLY A 162 -16.38 -7.02 3.26
N TRP A 163 -15.17 -6.66 3.72
CA TRP A 163 -14.29 -5.69 3.06
C TRP A 163 -13.08 -6.38 2.42
N GLN A 164 -12.98 -6.26 1.10
CA GLN A 164 -11.83 -6.75 0.34
C GLN A 164 -10.70 -5.71 0.36
N LEU A 165 -9.46 -6.19 0.51
CA LEU A 165 -8.27 -5.33 0.50
C LEU A 165 -8.20 -4.47 -0.76
N GLU A 166 -8.45 -5.07 -1.93
CA GLU A 166 -8.41 -4.38 -3.22
C GLU A 166 -9.35 -3.16 -3.26
N ARG A 167 -10.56 -3.28 -2.70
CA ARG A 167 -11.54 -2.18 -2.63
C ARG A 167 -11.09 -1.08 -1.66
N ILE A 168 -10.43 -1.45 -0.57
CA ILE A 168 -9.84 -0.50 0.39
C ILE A 168 -8.72 0.28 -0.30
N LEU A 169 -7.76 -0.42 -0.94
CA LEU A 169 -6.64 0.20 -1.64
C LEU A 169 -7.10 1.11 -2.77
N HIS A 170 -8.08 0.67 -3.57
CA HIS A 170 -8.68 1.51 -4.61
C HIS A 170 -9.28 2.79 -4.02
N THR A 171 -9.99 2.70 -2.90
CA THR A 171 -10.57 3.87 -2.22
C THR A 171 -9.49 4.83 -1.73
N TRP A 172 -8.46 4.33 -1.04
CA TRP A 172 -7.34 5.14 -0.55
C TRP A 172 -6.61 5.85 -1.70
N LYS A 173 -6.20 5.09 -2.73
CA LYS A 173 -5.44 5.63 -3.86
C LYS A 173 -6.26 6.64 -4.65
N SER A 174 -7.54 6.36 -4.93
CA SER A 174 -8.39 7.28 -5.68
C SER A 174 -8.63 8.58 -4.92
N PHE A 175 -8.98 8.51 -3.64
CA PHE A 175 -9.23 9.70 -2.83
C PHE A 175 -7.97 10.57 -2.69
N THR A 176 -6.86 9.95 -2.29
CA THR A 176 -5.59 10.67 -2.06
C THR A 176 -5.01 11.24 -3.35
N ALA A 177 -5.10 10.52 -4.48
CA ALA A 177 -4.66 11.05 -5.77
C ALA A 177 -5.42 12.32 -6.15
N ASN A 178 -6.75 12.29 -6.03
CA ASN A 178 -7.58 13.45 -6.35
C ASN A 178 -7.25 14.65 -5.45
N LYS A 179 -7.11 14.42 -4.13
CA LYS A 179 -6.83 15.48 -3.17
C LYS A 179 -5.43 16.07 -3.26
N ILE A 180 -4.43 15.23 -3.52
CA ILE A 180 -3.05 15.70 -3.72
C ILE A 180 -2.94 16.45 -5.06
N ASN A 181 -3.53 15.93 -6.14
CA ASN A 181 -3.55 16.64 -7.42
C ASN A 181 -4.27 17.99 -7.33
N GLU A 182 -5.40 18.05 -6.63
CA GLU A 182 -6.12 19.31 -6.35
C GLU A 182 -5.23 20.30 -5.59
N LEU A 183 -4.54 19.85 -4.54
CA LEU A 183 -3.63 20.67 -3.73
C LEU A 183 -2.43 21.21 -4.53
N LEU A 184 -1.88 20.40 -5.43
CA LEU A 184 -0.70 20.72 -6.23
C LEU A 184 -1.03 21.37 -7.58
N GLU A 185 -2.31 21.58 -7.88
CA GLU A 185 -2.79 22.05 -9.19
C GLU A 185 -2.32 21.17 -10.37
N GLN A 186 -2.22 19.86 -10.13
CA GLN A 186 -1.76 18.86 -11.10
C GLN A 186 -2.91 18.03 -11.68
N GLN A 187 -2.64 17.34 -12.79
CA GLN A 187 -3.55 16.39 -13.41
C GLN A 187 -2.81 15.12 -13.79
N GLY A 188 -3.53 14.00 -13.84
CA GLY A 188 -2.99 12.70 -14.24
C GLY A 188 -2.88 11.69 -13.09
N ALA A 189 -2.19 10.59 -13.37
CA ALA A 189 -2.02 9.51 -12.42
C ALA A 189 -0.94 9.88 -11.38
N LEU A 190 -1.34 9.96 -10.12
CA LEU A 190 -0.39 10.14 -9.02
C LEU A 190 0.27 8.81 -8.62
N TRP A 191 -0.55 7.78 -8.45
CA TRP A 191 -0.12 6.46 -7.99
C TRP A 191 0.14 5.53 -9.17
N MET A 192 1.09 4.60 -8.98
CA MET A 192 1.19 3.41 -9.82
C MET A 192 -0.11 2.59 -9.71
N ASP A 193 -0.58 1.99 -10.81
CA ASP A 193 -1.86 1.27 -10.85
C ASP A 193 -1.91 0.09 -9.87
N GLU A 194 -0.87 -0.75 -9.88
CA GLU A 194 -0.78 -1.93 -9.05
C GLU A 194 -0.03 -1.66 -7.74
N SER A 195 -0.52 -2.27 -6.66
CA SER A 195 0.10 -2.25 -5.34
C SER A 195 0.82 -3.57 -5.08
N PHE A 196 1.73 -3.63 -4.11
CA PHE A 196 2.24 -4.89 -3.58
C PHE A 196 1.48 -5.22 -2.30
N ASP A 197 1.07 -6.46 -2.11
CA ASP A 197 0.53 -6.95 -0.84
C ASP A 197 1.06 -8.34 -0.48
N HIS A 198 1.04 -8.62 0.82
CA HIS A 198 1.47 -9.88 1.40
C HIS A 198 0.65 -10.20 2.64
N ILE A 199 -0.04 -11.34 2.65
CA ILE A 199 -0.70 -11.84 3.87
C ILE A 199 0.37 -12.18 4.91
N VAL A 200 0.26 -11.58 6.08
CA VAL A 200 1.19 -11.80 7.18
C VAL A 200 0.96 -13.20 7.76
N ARG A 201 2.01 -14.03 7.73
CA ARG A 201 1.90 -15.49 7.99
C ARG A 201 1.84 -15.85 9.47
N ASP A 202 2.48 -15.07 10.34
CA ASP A 202 2.57 -15.33 11.77
C ASP A 202 3.00 -14.07 12.55
N LYS A 203 3.05 -14.17 13.89
CA LYS A 203 3.42 -13.05 14.77
C LYS A 203 4.86 -12.58 14.56
N SER A 204 5.79 -13.49 14.27
CA SER A 204 7.18 -13.11 13.99
C SER A 204 7.28 -12.33 12.68
N ALA A 205 6.51 -12.69 11.66
CA ALA A 205 6.37 -11.93 10.42
C ALA A 205 5.78 -10.54 10.69
N LEU A 206 4.74 -10.43 11.52
CA LEU A 206 4.17 -9.16 11.93
C LEU A 206 5.22 -8.25 12.58
N GLU A 207 5.98 -8.76 13.55
CA GLU A 207 7.04 -8.03 14.25
C GLU A 207 8.15 -7.60 13.28
N ARG A 208 8.53 -8.45 12.32
CA ARG A 208 9.49 -8.10 11.26
C ARG A 208 8.98 -6.96 10.38
N PHE A 209 7.72 -6.99 9.97
CA PHE A 209 7.12 -5.91 9.18
C PHE A 209 7.01 -4.61 9.99
N ALA A 210 6.58 -4.67 11.25
CA ALA A 210 6.52 -3.50 12.12
C ALA A 210 7.92 -2.87 12.30
N LYS A 211 8.92 -3.70 12.58
CA LYS A 211 10.33 -3.26 12.65
C LYS A 211 10.83 -2.71 11.32
N TYR A 212 10.41 -3.28 10.20
CA TYR A 212 10.74 -2.78 8.87
C TYR A 212 10.16 -1.37 8.66
N LEU A 213 8.88 -1.16 8.95
CA LEU A 213 8.22 0.16 8.89
C LEU A 213 9.00 1.23 9.68
N ARG A 214 9.34 0.93 10.94
CA ARG A 214 10.08 1.85 11.82
C ARG A 214 11.48 2.19 11.30
N ASN A 215 12.17 1.20 10.72
CA ASN A 215 13.54 1.38 10.24
C ASN A 215 13.62 1.97 8.84
N ASN A 216 12.52 1.98 8.08
CA ASN A 216 12.54 2.39 6.68
C ASN A 216 12.99 3.87 6.51
N PRO A 217 12.46 4.85 7.27
CA PRO A 217 12.98 6.22 7.24
C PRO A 217 14.47 6.34 7.62
N ILE A 218 14.92 5.58 8.61
CA ILE A 218 16.32 5.57 9.10
C ILE A 218 17.25 5.05 8.00
N LYS A 219 16.87 3.94 7.37
CA LYS A 219 17.62 3.31 6.27
C LYS A 219 17.72 4.24 5.05
N ALA A 220 16.65 4.97 4.77
CA ALA A 220 16.60 6.00 3.72
C ALA A 220 17.26 7.33 4.12
N ARG A 221 17.77 7.45 5.36
CA ARG A 221 18.44 8.65 5.91
C ARG A 221 17.57 9.90 5.84
N LEU A 222 16.27 9.73 6.09
CA LEU A 222 15.30 10.84 6.10
C LEU A 222 15.29 11.56 7.44
N SER A 223 15.12 12.88 7.39
CA SER A 223 14.75 13.69 8.54
C SER A 223 13.26 13.51 8.88
N GLU A 224 12.88 13.81 10.12
CA GLU A 224 11.48 13.74 10.58
C GLU A 224 10.51 14.63 9.78
N ALA A 225 11.03 15.64 9.06
CA ALA A 225 10.23 16.50 8.20
C ALA A 225 9.85 15.85 6.86
N GLU A 226 10.49 14.74 6.47
CA GLU A 226 10.36 14.13 5.14
C GLU A 226 9.44 12.90 5.13
N TYR A 227 9.04 12.39 6.29
CA TYR A 227 8.14 11.24 6.40
C TYR A 227 7.07 11.46 7.47
N SER A 228 6.13 10.53 7.57
CA SER A 228 5.20 10.44 8.68
C SER A 228 4.97 8.97 8.99
N MET A 229 4.85 8.62 10.27
CA MET A 229 4.60 7.24 10.69
C MET A 229 3.61 7.21 11.85
N TRP A 230 2.95 6.07 11.99
CA TRP A 230 2.09 5.75 13.12
C TRP A 230 2.16 4.25 13.36
N ASP A 231 2.15 3.86 14.64
CA ASP A 231 2.34 2.46 15.03
C ASP A 231 1.56 2.17 16.32
N ALA A 232 0.52 1.34 16.21
CA ALA A 232 -0.28 0.87 17.36
C ALA A 232 0.25 -0.44 17.97
N LEU A 233 1.33 -1.00 17.42
CA LEU A 233 2.01 -2.18 17.95
C LEU A 233 3.13 -1.79 18.93
N GLU A 234 3.34 -0.49 19.17
CA GLU A 234 4.21 -0.01 20.24
C GLU A 234 3.50 -0.15 21.61
N THR A 235 4.01 -1.06 22.43
CA THR A 235 3.75 -1.14 23.88
C THR A 235 5.01 -0.83 24.65
#